data_AF-G3Y2Y7-F1
#
_entry.id   AF-G3Y2Y7-F1
#
_cell.length_a   1.000
_cell.length_b   1.000
_cell.length_c   1.000
_cell.angle_alpha   90.00
_cell.angle_beta   90.00
_cell.angle_gamma   90.00
#
_symmetry.space_group_name_H-M   'P 1'
#
loop_
_entity.id
_entity.type
_entity.pdbx_description
1 polymer ?
#
loop_
_entity_poly.entity_id
_entity_poly.type
_entity_poly.pdbx_seq_one_letter_code
_entity_poly.pdbx_strand_id
1 'polypeptide(L)'
;GECRLLGPFSLLVQAALGALALLSLVYKRWRERPQRPVKVWAFDVSKQVFGSAMLHLANLLMSMFSAGQLEIRSKYKPNPCSFYILNLGIDTTLGIPILIFILHLLNRLASYTPLANPPESIESGNYGSPPRASWWFKQSVIYFMGLLGMKICVFFLIQLLPFIVKVGDWALRWTEGNTAVQIIFVMLLFPVIMNAIQYYIIDTFIK
;
A
#
# COMPACT_ATOMS: atom_id res chain seq x y z
N GLY A 1 -9.98 7.47 -26.10
CA GLY A 1 -9.82 6.05 -25.74
C GLY A 1 -10.05 5.93 -24.25
N GLU A 2 -10.99 5.09 -23.83
CA GLU A 2 -11.34 4.96 -22.41
C GLU A 2 -10.24 4.20 -21.65
N CYS A 3 -9.76 4.80 -20.55
CA CYS A 3 -8.83 4.17 -19.61
C CYS A 3 -9.53 2.98 -18.94
N ARG A 4 -9.31 1.77 -19.46
CA ARG A 4 -9.80 0.53 -18.84
C ARG A 4 -8.78 0.02 -17.82
N LEU A 5 -9.10 0.15 -16.53
CA LEU A 5 -8.28 -0.32 -15.42
C LEU A 5 -7.91 -1.81 -15.51
N LEU A 6 -8.75 -2.62 -16.18
CA LEU A 6 -8.63 -4.09 -16.30
C LEU A 6 -8.35 -4.57 -17.73
N GLY A 7 -7.61 -3.79 -18.53
CA GLY A 7 -7.14 -4.26 -19.84
C GLY A 7 -6.05 -5.33 -19.72
N PRO A 8 -5.88 -6.22 -20.73
CA PRO A 8 -4.80 -7.22 -20.73
C PRO A 8 -3.40 -6.60 -20.60
N PHE A 9 -3.19 -5.40 -21.14
CA PHE A 9 -1.96 -4.63 -20.97
C PHE A 9 -1.75 -4.16 -19.52
N SER A 10 -2.81 -3.76 -18.81
CA SER A 10 -2.76 -3.36 -17.40
C SER A 10 -2.37 -4.52 -16.49
N LEU A 11 -2.88 -5.72 -16.75
CA LEU A 11 -2.52 -6.93 -16.00
C LEU A 11 -1.05 -7.29 -16.15
N LEU A 12 -0.49 -7.17 -17.36
CA LEU A 12 0.94 -7.39 -17.61
C LEU A 12 1.78 -6.37 -16.85
N VAL A 13 1.39 -5.10 -16.87
CA VAL A 13 2.04 -4.02 -16.13
C VAL A 13 2.02 -4.30 -14.63
N GLN A 14 0.86 -4.62 -14.04
CA GLN A 14 0.73 -4.94 -12.62
C GLN A 14 1.58 -6.15 -12.20
N ALA A 15 1.63 -7.20 -13.04
CA ALA A 15 2.48 -8.36 -12.79
C ALA A 15 3.97 -7.99 -12.82
N ALA A 16 4.40 -7.16 -13.78
CA ALA A 16 5.76 -6.66 -13.86
C ALA A 16 6.13 -5.79 -12.64
N LEU A 17 5.22 -4.93 -12.19
CA LEU A 17 5.40 -4.14 -10.95
C LEU A 17 5.60 -5.03 -9.72
N GLY A 18 4.75 -6.05 -9.57
CA GLY A 18 4.86 -7.01 -8.47
C GLY A 18 6.19 -7.77 -8.51
N ALA A 19 6.63 -8.19 -9.70
CA ALA A 19 7.93 -8.84 -9.87
C ALA A 19 9.10 -7.93 -9.51
N LEU A 20 9.09 -6.67 -9.96
CA LEU A 20 10.12 -5.68 -9.62
C LEU A 20 10.17 -5.38 -8.12
N ALA A 21 9.01 -5.26 -7.47
CA ALA A 21 8.94 -5.09 -6.01
C ALA A 21 9.58 -6.27 -5.27
N LEU A 22 9.24 -7.51 -5.65
CA LEU A 22 9.84 -8.71 -5.05
C LEU A 22 11.36 -8.78 -5.30
N LEU A 23 11.80 -8.47 -6.52
CA LEU A 23 13.23 -8.41 -6.86
C LEU A 23 13.97 -7.38 -6.01
N SER A 24 13.35 -6.22 -5.72
CA SER A 24 13.95 -5.21 -4.85
C SER A 24 14.19 -5.73 -3.42
N LEU A 25 13.26 -6.54 -2.88
CA LEU A 25 13.37 -7.15 -1.55
C LEU A 25 14.46 -8.25 -1.50
N VAL A 26 14.58 -9.02 -2.59
CA VAL A 26 15.66 -10.01 -2.75
C VAL A 26 17.02 -9.32 -2.83
N TYR A 27 17.12 -8.25 -3.63
CA TYR A 27 18.35 -7.46 -3.75
C TYR A 27 18.75 -6.82 -2.42
N LYS A 28 17.78 -6.26 -1.68
CA LYS A 28 18.02 -5.70 -0.34
C LYS A 28 18.58 -6.75 0.60
N ARG A 29 17.98 -7.94 0.69
CA ARG A 29 18.51 -9.06 1.49
C ARG A 29 19.94 -9.43 1.09
N TRP A 30 20.26 -9.42 -0.20
CA TRP A 30 21.61 -9.74 -0.68
C TRP A 30 22.66 -8.71 -0.22
N ARG A 31 22.28 -7.42 -0.16
CA ARG A 31 23.14 -6.32 0.31
C ARG A 31 23.30 -6.26 1.83
N GLU A 32 22.37 -6.81 2.60
CA GLU A 32 22.44 -6.81 4.08
C GLU A 32 23.63 -7.64 4.61
N ARG A 33 24.36 -7.08 5.59
CA ARG A 33 25.47 -7.75 6.28
C ARG A 33 25.32 -7.53 7.80
N PRO A 34 25.12 -8.60 8.61
CA PRO A 34 24.90 -9.99 8.23
C PRO A 34 23.54 -10.19 7.52
N GLN A 35 23.45 -11.22 6.68
CA GLN A 35 22.20 -11.53 5.97
C GLN A 35 21.17 -12.10 6.93
N ARG A 36 19.93 -11.58 6.88
CA ARG A 36 18.83 -12.10 7.69
C ARG A 36 18.49 -13.56 7.35
N PRO A 37 18.10 -14.38 8.36
CA PRO A 37 17.69 -15.77 8.16
C PRO A 37 16.55 -15.88 7.15
N VAL A 38 16.62 -16.88 6.25
CA VAL A 38 15.66 -17.05 5.13
C VAL A 38 14.22 -17.17 5.62
N LYS A 39 13.96 -17.87 6.73
CA LYS A 39 12.62 -18.05 7.30
C LYS A 39 12.01 -16.72 7.78
N VAL A 40 12.80 -15.91 8.47
CA VAL A 40 12.41 -14.57 8.95
C VAL A 40 12.15 -13.65 7.76
N TRP A 41 12.99 -13.72 6.73
CA TRP A 41 12.77 -13.03 5.45
C TRP A 41 11.47 -13.42 4.76
N ALA A 42 11.22 -14.71 4.59
CA ALA A 42 9.99 -15.18 3.97
C ALA A 42 8.73 -14.71 4.74
N PHE A 43 8.80 -14.65 6.07
CA PHE A 43 7.73 -14.13 6.92
C PHE A 43 7.46 -12.63 6.74
N ASP A 44 8.48 -11.78 6.61
CA ASP A 44 8.26 -10.36 6.35
C ASP A 44 7.77 -10.11 4.92
N VAL A 45 8.33 -10.82 3.93
CA VAL A 45 7.90 -10.69 2.54
C VAL A 45 6.45 -11.16 2.39
N SER A 46 6.07 -12.26 3.03
CA SER A 46 4.68 -12.74 2.95
C SER A 46 3.70 -11.72 3.53
N LYS A 47 4.02 -11.07 4.67
CA LYS A 47 3.20 -9.97 5.23
C LYS A 47 3.00 -8.86 4.20
N GLN A 48 4.06 -8.44 3.52
CA GLN A 48 4.01 -7.36 2.53
C GLN A 48 3.18 -7.75 1.30
N VAL A 49 3.35 -8.96 0.78
CA VAL A 49 2.59 -9.46 -0.37
C VAL A 49 1.09 -9.56 -0.05
N PHE A 50 0.73 -10.18 1.08
CA PHE A 50 -0.67 -10.26 1.51
C PHE A 50 -1.27 -8.88 1.80
N GLY A 51 -0.51 -8.00 2.45
CA GLY A 51 -0.93 -6.61 2.70
C GLY A 51 -1.20 -5.83 1.41
N SER A 52 -0.33 -5.97 0.41
CA SER A 52 -0.51 -5.35 -0.91
C SER A 52 -1.75 -5.89 -1.63
N ALA A 53 -1.99 -7.20 -1.57
CA ALA A 53 -3.18 -7.82 -2.16
C ALA A 53 -4.47 -7.33 -1.47
N MET A 54 -4.46 -7.25 -0.13
CA MET A 54 -5.59 -6.73 0.65
C MET A 54 -5.89 -5.27 0.33
N LEU A 55 -4.87 -4.40 0.26
CA LEU A 55 -5.06 -3.00 -0.13
C LEU A 55 -5.57 -2.86 -1.57
N HIS A 56 -5.08 -3.68 -2.48
CA HIS A 56 -5.57 -3.71 -3.85
C HIS A 56 -7.07 -4.07 -3.91
N LEU A 57 -7.49 -5.08 -3.15
CA LEU A 57 -8.90 -5.45 -3.04
C LEU A 57 -9.73 -4.34 -2.38
N ALA A 58 -9.24 -3.72 -1.30
CA ALA A 58 -9.92 -2.61 -0.65
C ALA A 58 -10.11 -1.42 -1.62
N ASN A 59 -9.07 -1.07 -2.39
CA ASN A 59 -9.14 -0.05 -3.43
C ASN A 59 -10.20 -0.36 -4.49
N LEU A 60 -10.28 -1.62 -4.93
CA LEU A 60 -11.32 -2.06 -5.87
C LEU A 60 -12.72 -1.92 -5.27
N LEU A 61 -12.95 -2.42 -4.05
CA LEU A 61 -14.24 -2.33 -3.36
C LEU A 61 -14.68 -0.88 -3.14
N MET A 62 -13.78 0.01 -2.73
CA MET A 62 -14.07 1.42 -2.59
C MET A 62 -14.36 2.10 -3.93
N SER A 63 -13.68 1.71 -5.01
CA SER A 63 -14.00 2.26 -6.33
C SER A 63 -15.42 1.90 -6.78
N MET A 64 -15.89 0.68 -6.45
CA MET A 64 -17.27 0.25 -6.71
C MET A 64 -18.28 1.01 -5.84
N PHE A 65 -17.96 1.19 -4.55
CA PHE A 65 -18.82 1.93 -3.61
C PHE A 65 -18.91 3.43 -3.94
N SER A 66 -17.77 4.06 -4.26
CA SER A 66 -17.73 5.46 -4.69
C SER A 66 -18.40 5.66 -6.05
N ALA A 67 -18.32 4.72 -6.99
CA ALA A 67 -19.07 4.82 -8.24
C ALA A 67 -20.59 4.90 -7.99
N GLY A 68 -21.10 4.14 -7.00
CA GLY A 68 -22.52 4.20 -6.61
C GLY A 68 -22.92 5.46 -5.81
N GLN A 69 -22.03 6.03 -4.98
CA GLN A 69 -22.31 7.25 -4.23
C GLN A 69 -22.05 8.56 -5.01
N LEU A 70 -21.09 8.56 -5.94
CA LEU A 70 -20.69 9.76 -6.70
C LEU A 70 -21.73 10.13 -7.77
N GLU A 71 -22.56 9.18 -8.22
CA GLU A 71 -23.74 9.49 -9.04
C GLU A 71 -24.74 10.40 -8.32
N ILE A 72 -24.74 10.43 -6.98
CA ILE A 72 -25.71 11.20 -6.18
C ILE A 72 -25.22 12.65 -5.91
N ARG A 73 -23.92 12.97 -6.02
CA ARG A 73 -23.38 14.26 -5.51
C ARG A 73 -22.64 15.18 -6.47
N SER A 74 -22.40 14.83 -7.74
CA SER A 74 -21.60 15.72 -8.60
C SER A 74 -21.85 15.56 -10.11
N LYS A 75 -22.06 16.69 -10.79
CA LYS A 75 -22.09 16.82 -12.26
C LYS A 75 -20.70 16.62 -12.92
N TYR A 76 -19.66 16.40 -12.12
CA TYR A 76 -18.27 16.17 -12.54
C TYR A 76 -17.94 14.68 -12.45
N LYS A 77 -17.66 14.04 -13.60
CA LYS A 77 -17.15 12.67 -13.70
C LYS A 77 -15.61 12.71 -13.78
N PRO A 78 -14.88 12.51 -12.67
CA PRO A 78 -13.41 12.50 -12.70
C PRO A 78 -12.89 11.34 -13.57
N ASN A 79 -11.78 11.57 -14.26
CA ASN A 79 -11.13 10.54 -15.09
C ASN A 79 -10.65 9.38 -14.18
N PRO A 80 -11.02 8.12 -14.46
CA PRO A 80 -10.63 6.96 -13.64
C PRO A 80 -9.11 6.81 -13.49
N CYS A 81 -8.33 7.19 -14.50
CA CYS A 81 -6.87 7.21 -14.44
C CYS A 81 -6.34 8.27 -13.45
N SER A 82 -6.95 9.46 -13.42
CA SER A 82 -6.57 10.53 -12.47
C SER A 82 -6.96 10.17 -11.04
N PHE A 83 -8.14 9.58 -10.85
CA PHE A 83 -8.58 9.07 -9.54
C PHE A 83 -7.66 7.95 -9.02
N TYR A 84 -7.18 7.08 -9.90
CA TYR A 84 -6.22 6.03 -9.54
C TYR A 84 -4.88 6.62 -9.05
N ILE A 85 -4.29 7.60 -9.75
CA ILE A 85 -3.08 8.28 -9.25
C ILE A 85 -3.35 8.98 -7.95
N LEU A 86 -4.45 9.73 -7.85
CA LEU A 86 -4.75 10.50 -6.66
C LEU A 86 -4.83 9.58 -5.44
N ASN A 87 -5.52 8.44 -5.56
CA ASN A 87 -5.55 7.45 -4.49
C ASN A 87 -4.17 6.87 -4.19
N LEU A 88 -3.42 6.46 -5.21
CA LEU A 88 -2.10 5.86 -5.01
C LEU A 88 -1.07 6.85 -4.43
N GLY A 89 -1.07 8.08 -4.94
CA GLY A 89 -0.21 9.17 -4.50
C GLY A 89 -0.52 9.56 -3.06
N ILE A 90 -1.79 9.64 -2.67
CA ILE A 90 -2.18 9.94 -1.29
C ILE A 90 -1.84 8.75 -0.36
N ASP A 91 -2.12 7.51 -0.78
CA ASP A 91 -1.77 6.30 -0.03
C ASP A 91 -0.27 6.23 0.28
N THR A 92 0.57 6.69 -0.66
CA THR A 92 2.04 6.62 -0.53
C THR A 92 2.64 7.86 0.13
N THR A 93 2.00 9.04 0.06
CA THR A 93 2.51 10.27 0.69
C THR A 93 1.97 10.51 2.09
N LEU A 94 0.65 10.46 2.26
CA LEU A 94 -0.04 10.65 3.54
C LEU A 94 -0.31 9.32 4.23
N GLY A 95 -0.61 8.27 3.46
CA GLY A 95 -0.91 6.96 4.00
C GLY A 95 0.28 6.36 4.76
N ILE A 96 1.53 6.52 4.30
CA ILE A 96 2.70 5.98 5.02
C ILE A 96 2.85 6.59 6.44
N PRO A 97 2.87 7.93 6.63
CA PRO A 97 2.88 8.53 7.97
C PRO A 97 1.69 8.08 8.84
N ILE A 98 0.49 8.05 8.27
CA ILE A 98 -0.72 7.61 8.97
C ILE A 98 -0.58 6.14 9.40
N LEU A 99 -0.07 5.27 8.54
CA LEU A 99 0.19 3.87 8.83
C LEU A 99 1.17 3.73 9.99
N ILE A 100 2.30 4.44 9.95
CA ILE A 100 3.31 4.39 11.02
C ILE A 100 2.68 4.81 12.35
N PHE A 101 1.90 5.88 12.36
CA PHE A 101 1.20 6.35 13.56
C PHE A 101 0.19 5.33 14.08
N ILE A 102 -0.66 4.77 13.21
CA ILE A 102 -1.64 3.75 13.57
C ILE A 102 -0.93 2.49 14.08
N LEU A 103 0.15 2.04 13.44
CA LEU A 103 0.91 0.87 13.89
C LEU A 103 1.54 1.10 15.27
N HIS A 104 2.04 2.30 15.56
CA HIS A 104 2.51 2.63 16.92
C HIS A 104 1.38 2.53 17.94
N LEU A 105 0.21 3.09 17.61
CA LEU A 105 -0.95 3.04 18.48
C LEU A 105 -1.42 1.59 18.69
N LEU A 106 -1.57 0.81 17.61
CA LEU A 106 -2.00 -0.58 17.67
C LEU A 106 -1.00 -1.46 18.44
N ASN A 107 0.30 -1.29 18.25
CA ASN A 107 1.32 -2.02 19.02
C ASN A 107 1.28 -1.63 20.51
N ARG A 108 1.13 -0.34 20.82
CA ARG A 108 0.93 0.14 22.20
C ARG A 108 -0.32 -0.48 22.82
N LEU A 109 -1.45 -0.46 22.12
CA LEU A 109 -2.70 -1.06 22.60
C LEU A 109 -2.56 -2.57 22.76
N ALA A 110 -1.94 -3.26 21.80
CA ALA A 110 -1.69 -4.69 21.87
C ALA A 110 -0.79 -5.07 23.06
N SER A 111 0.15 -4.20 23.45
CA SER A 111 1.01 -4.40 24.63
C SER A 111 0.23 -4.51 25.95
N TYR A 112 -0.96 -3.92 26.03
CA TYR A 112 -1.85 -4.02 27.19
C TYR A 112 -2.78 -5.25 27.14
N THR A 113 -2.74 -6.03 26.06
CA THR A 113 -3.59 -7.21 25.86
C THR A 113 -2.78 -8.51 26.00
N PRO A 114 -3.41 -9.66 26.27
CA PRO A 114 -2.72 -10.95 26.32
C PRO A 114 -2.04 -11.35 24.98
N LEU A 115 -2.31 -10.65 23.88
CA LEU A 115 -1.57 -10.83 22.63
C LEU A 115 -0.07 -10.60 22.80
N ALA A 116 0.33 -9.68 23.69
CA ALA A 116 1.72 -9.31 23.95
C ALA A 116 2.38 -10.15 25.06
N ASN A 117 1.92 -11.38 25.32
CA ASN A 117 2.63 -12.34 26.16
C ASN A 117 3.33 -13.40 25.28
N PRO A 118 4.68 -13.43 25.22
CA PRO A 118 5.64 -12.42 25.68
C PRO A 118 5.64 -11.16 24.79
N PRO A 119 6.15 -10.01 25.28
CA PRO A 119 6.08 -8.73 24.56
C PRO A 119 6.86 -8.74 23.25
N GLU A 120 7.92 -9.55 23.17
CA GLU A 120 8.70 -9.84 21.96
C GLU A 120 7.84 -10.42 20.83
N SER A 121 6.69 -11.04 21.14
CA SER A 121 5.86 -11.71 20.13
C SER A 121 5.13 -10.74 19.19
N ILE A 122 4.97 -9.47 19.59
CA ILE A 122 4.39 -8.41 18.76
C ILE A 122 5.46 -7.50 18.13
N GLU A 123 6.73 -7.65 18.52
CA GLU A 123 7.84 -6.87 18.00
C GLU A 123 8.09 -7.24 16.53
N SER A 124 7.95 -6.25 15.65
CA SER A 124 8.10 -6.46 14.22
C SER A 124 9.49 -7.01 13.88
N GLY A 125 9.55 -8.03 13.03
CA GLY A 125 10.80 -8.66 12.63
C GLY A 125 11.35 -9.70 13.63
N ASN A 126 10.83 -9.75 14.85
CA ASN A 126 11.15 -10.76 15.85
C ASN A 126 10.13 -11.90 15.83
N TYR A 127 10.55 -13.08 15.36
CA TYR A 127 9.70 -14.27 15.32
C TYR A 127 10.09 -15.33 16.35
N GLY A 128 11.03 -15.01 17.25
CA GLY A 128 11.64 -15.94 18.19
C GLY A 128 12.70 -16.85 17.54
N SER A 129 13.37 -17.62 18.40
CA SER A 129 14.40 -18.60 18.02
C SER A 129 14.03 -19.98 18.57
N PRO A 130 13.53 -20.94 17.75
CA PRO A 130 13.29 -20.87 16.30
C PRO A 130 12.07 -20.00 15.89
N PRO A 131 11.98 -19.54 14.63
CA PRO A 131 10.89 -18.69 14.15
C PRO A 131 9.51 -19.37 14.26
N ARG A 132 8.58 -18.74 14.99
CA ARG A 132 7.24 -19.26 15.27
C ARG A 132 6.17 -18.63 14.38
N ALA A 133 5.38 -19.46 13.70
CA ALA A 133 4.28 -19.01 12.85
C ALA A 133 3.16 -18.28 13.64
N SER A 134 2.98 -18.60 14.93
CA SER A 134 2.02 -17.90 15.79
C SER A 134 2.39 -16.44 16.03
N TRP A 135 3.68 -16.12 16.15
CA TRP A 135 4.18 -14.75 16.32
C TRP A 135 4.04 -13.97 15.02
N TRP A 136 4.32 -14.64 13.90
CA TRP A 136 4.01 -14.10 12.58
C TRP A 136 2.54 -13.74 12.43
N PHE A 137 1.63 -14.64 12.81
CA PHE A 137 0.19 -14.38 12.70
C PHE A 137 -0.24 -13.17 13.54
N LYS A 138 0.23 -13.06 14.80
CA LYS A 138 -0.03 -11.90 15.67
C LYS A 138 0.42 -10.59 15.01
N GLN A 139 1.64 -10.54 14.50
CA GLN A 139 2.19 -9.36 13.82
C GLN A 139 1.45 -9.05 12.52
N SER A 140 1.09 -10.07 11.74
CA SER A 140 0.30 -9.92 10.51
C SER A 140 -1.06 -9.30 10.78
N VAL A 141 -1.75 -9.72 11.84
CA VAL A 141 -3.05 -9.17 12.24
C VAL A 141 -2.92 -7.68 12.59
N ILE A 142 -1.93 -7.30 13.41
CA ILE A 142 -1.66 -5.90 13.76
C ILE A 142 -1.35 -5.08 12.50
N TYR A 143 -0.49 -5.62 11.62
CA TYR A 143 -0.11 -4.97 10.38
C TYR A 143 -1.31 -4.76 9.44
N PHE A 144 -2.14 -5.79 9.24
CA PHE A 144 -3.31 -5.70 8.36
C PHE A 144 -4.38 -4.76 8.92
N MET A 145 -4.62 -4.75 10.23
CA MET A 145 -5.48 -3.75 10.88
C MET A 145 -4.94 -2.33 10.66
N GLY A 146 -3.62 -2.15 10.75
CA GLY A 146 -2.97 -0.88 10.46
C GLY A 146 -3.17 -0.42 9.01
N LEU A 147 -2.98 -1.32 8.04
CA LEU A 147 -3.21 -1.03 6.62
C LEU A 147 -4.67 -0.67 6.32
N LEU A 148 -5.63 -1.41 6.86
CA LEU A 148 -7.06 -1.10 6.69
C LEU A 148 -7.42 0.23 7.36
N GLY A 149 -6.94 0.46 8.59
CA GLY A 149 -7.15 1.72 9.31
C GLY A 149 -6.60 2.92 8.54
N MET A 150 -5.36 2.81 8.05
CA MET A 150 -4.74 3.83 7.18
C MET A 150 -5.61 4.11 5.96
N LYS A 151 -6.06 3.05 5.29
CA LYS A 151 -6.84 3.18 4.06
C LYS A 151 -8.19 3.86 4.31
N ILE A 152 -8.86 3.52 5.42
CA ILE A 152 -10.10 4.18 5.85
C ILE A 152 -9.84 5.67 6.15
N CYS A 153 -8.76 5.99 6.88
CA CYS A 153 -8.39 7.38 7.16
C CYS A 153 -8.14 8.18 5.88
N VAL A 154 -7.39 7.63 4.93
CA VAL A 154 -7.14 8.27 3.62
C VAL A 154 -8.44 8.47 2.84
N PHE A 155 -9.32 7.48 2.82
CA PHE A 155 -10.63 7.59 2.16
C PHE A 155 -11.44 8.76 2.72
N PHE A 156 -11.55 8.87 4.04
CA PHE A 156 -12.24 10.01 4.66
C PHE A 156 -11.54 11.34 4.38
N LEU A 157 -10.20 11.38 4.43
CA LEU A 157 -9.43 12.59 4.16
C LEU A 157 -9.71 13.15 2.75
N ILE A 158 -9.80 12.27 1.74
CA ILE A 158 -10.16 12.66 0.36
C ILE A 158 -11.58 13.24 0.30
N GLN A 159 -12.53 12.65 1.02
CA GLN A 159 -13.92 13.13 1.05
C GLN A 159 -14.06 14.48 1.77
N LEU A 160 -13.27 14.72 2.82
CA LEU A 160 -13.29 16.00 3.56
C LEU A 160 -12.52 17.11 2.83
N LEU A 161 -11.49 16.78 2.04
CA LEU A 161 -10.60 17.75 1.40
C LEU A 161 -10.64 17.64 -0.14
N PRO A 162 -11.73 18.08 -0.80
CA PRO A 162 -11.86 18.00 -2.26
C PRO A 162 -10.84 18.86 -3.02
N PHE A 163 -10.12 19.75 -2.34
CA PHE A 163 -9.02 20.53 -2.92
C PHE A 163 -7.84 19.64 -3.36
N ILE A 164 -7.56 18.54 -2.67
CA ILE A 164 -6.45 17.63 -3.00
C ILE A 164 -6.66 17.02 -4.39
N VAL A 165 -7.90 16.69 -4.74
CA VAL A 165 -8.28 16.18 -6.08
C VAL A 165 -7.97 17.23 -7.15
N LYS A 166 -8.30 18.51 -6.90
CA LYS A 166 -8.04 19.60 -7.84
C LYS A 166 -6.54 19.85 -8.08
N VAL A 167 -5.72 19.72 -7.04
CA VAL A 167 -4.26 19.85 -7.16
C VAL A 167 -3.67 18.71 -7.99
N GLY A 168 -4.15 17.47 -7.79
CA GLY A 168 -3.70 16.35 -8.61
C GLY A 168 -4.17 16.44 -10.06
N ASP A 169 -5.40 16.88 -10.31
CA ASP A 169 -5.88 17.14 -11.68
C ASP A 169 -5.02 18.20 -12.37
N TRP A 170 -4.66 19.28 -11.68
CA TRP A 170 -3.73 20.28 -12.20
C TRP A 170 -2.34 19.69 -12.48
N ALA A 171 -1.80 18.88 -11.56
CA ALA A 171 -0.49 18.25 -11.71
C ALA A 171 -0.44 17.20 -12.84
N LEU A 172 -1.59 16.65 -13.25
CA LEU A 172 -1.68 15.60 -14.28
C LEU A 172 -2.19 16.10 -15.63
N ARG A 173 -2.65 17.35 -15.73
CA ARG A 173 -3.11 17.96 -16.99
C ARG A 173 -2.12 17.82 -18.14
N TRP A 174 -0.82 17.83 -17.87
CA TRP A 174 0.21 17.66 -18.91
C TRP A 174 0.25 16.25 -19.52
N THR A 175 -0.36 15.26 -18.86
CA THR A 175 -0.49 13.88 -19.36
C THR A 175 -1.80 13.64 -20.12
N GLU A 176 -2.76 14.59 -20.04
CA GLU A 176 -4.05 14.48 -20.71
C GLU A 176 -3.89 14.68 -22.23
N GLY A 177 -4.40 13.73 -23.02
CA GLY A 177 -4.37 13.78 -24.49
C GLY A 177 -3.53 12.70 -25.17
N ASN A 178 -2.62 12.03 -24.43
CA ASN A 178 -1.86 10.89 -24.95
C ASN A 178 -2.06 9.66 -24.05
N THR A 179 -2.97 8.78 -24.47
CA THR A 179 -3.33 7.56 -23.74
C THR A 179 -2.12 6.67 -23.41
N ALA A 180 -1.12 6.60 -24.30
CA ALA A 180 0.07 5.76 -24.08
C ALA A 180 0.99 6.34 -22.99
N VAL A 181 1.26 7.65 -23.05
CA VAL A 181 2.04 8.35 -22.01
C VAL A 181 1.32 8.32 -20.68
N GLN A 182 0.01 8.53 -20.70
CA GLN A 182 -0.82 8.44 -19.51
C GLN A 182 -0.71 7.04 -18.91
N ILE A 183 -0.99 5.96 -19.66
CA ILE A 183 -0.88 4.60 -19.09
C ILE A 183 0.52 4.29 -18.56
N ILE A 184 1.59 4.59 -19.31
CA ILE A 184 2.97 4.27 -18.89
C ILE A 184 3.37 5.08 -17.65
N PHE A 185 3.12 6.37 -17.62
CA PHE A 185 3.51 7.20 -16.48
C PHE A 185 2.66 6.88 -15.24
N VAL A 186 1.34 6.82 -15.43
CA VAL A 186 0.33 6.74 -14.37
C VAL A 186 0.24 5.35 -13.76
N MET A 187 0.30 4.31 -14.60
CA MET A 187 0.06 2.94 -14.17
C MET A 187 1.34 2.12 -14.02
N LEU A 188 2.48 2.59 -14.52
CA LEU A 188 3.76 1.89 -14.40
C LEU A 188 4.78 2.74 -13.62
N LEU A 189 5.25 3.86 -14.18
CA LEU A 189 6.40 4.58 -13.63
C LEU A 189 6.16 5.12 -12.21
N PHE A 190 5.06 5.87 -12.02
CA PHE A 190 4.73 6.45 -10.74
C PHE A 190 4.46 5.36 -9.66
N PRO A 191 3.66 4.30 -9.93
CA PRO A 191 3.52 3.19 -9.00
C PRO A 191 4.80 2.43 -8.67
N VAL A 192 5.73 2.21 -9.62
CA VAL A 192 7.04 1.59 -9.31
C VAL A 192 7.74 2.42 -8.24
N ILE A 193 7.90 3.72 -8.51
CA ILE A 193 8.70 4.61 -7.68
C ILE A 193 8.07 4.72 -6.30
N MET A 194 6.77 5.00 -6.23
CA MET A 194 6.09 5.22 -4.95
C MET A 194 6.00 3.93 -4.12
N ASN A 195 5.73 2.78 -4.73
CA ASN A 195 5.76 1.51 -4.00
C ASN A 195 7.18 1.13 -3.58
N ALA A 196 8.20 1.37 -4.40
CA ALA A 196 9.59 1.12 -4.01
C ALA A 196 10.00 1.99 -2.80
N ILE A 197 9.60 3.26 -2.78
CA ILE A 197 9.78 4.15 -1.63
C ILE A 197 9.00 3.61 -0.42
N GLN A 198 7.75 3.20 -0.61
CA GLN A 198 6.91 2.65 0.45
C GLN A 198 7.54 1.39 1.08
N TYR A 199 7.94 0.43 0.26
CA TYR A 199 8.61 -0.78 0.73
C TYR A 199 9.93 -0.46 1.43
N TYR A 200 10.69 0.51 0.92
CA TYR A 200 11.93 0.94 1.55
C TYR A 200 11.70 1.53 2.94
N ILE A 201 10.71 2.41 3.10
CA ILE A 201 10.36 3.04 4.39
C ILE A 201 9.83 1.99 5.37
N ILE A 202 8.87 1.16 4.94
CA ILE A 202 8.26 0.13 5.80
C ILE A 202 9.32 -0.89 6.26
N ASP A 203 10.17 -1.36 5.36
CA ASP A 203 11.22 -2.32 5.73
C ASP A 203 12.30 -1.69 6.64
N THR A 204 12.51 -0.36 6.53
CA THR A 204 13.36 0.38 7.49
C THR A 204 12.70 0.50 8.86
N PHE A 205 11.37 0.58 8.93
CA PHE A 205 10.60 0.64 10.17
C PHE A 205 10.32 -0.71 10.82
N ILE A 206 10.30 -1.79 10.02
CA ILE A 206 10.06 -3.16 10.49
C ILE A 206 11.33 -3.77 11.11
N LYS A 207 12.51 -3.26 10.75
CA LYS A 207 13.76 -3.49 11.49
C LYS A 207 13.78 -2.73 12.81
#